data_AF-D3LAC7-F1
#
_entry.id   AF-D3LAC7-F1
#
_cell.length_a   1.000
_cell.length_b   1.000
_cell.length_c   1.000
_cell.angle_alpha   90.00
_cell.angle_beta   90.00
_cell.angle_gamma   90.00
#
_symmetry.space_group_name_H-M   'P 1'
#
loop_
_entity.id
_entity.type
_entity.pdbx_description
1 polymer ?
#
loop_
_entity_poly.entity_id
_entity_poly.type
_entity_poly.pdbx_seq_one_letter_code
_entity_poly.pdbx_strand_id
1 'polypeptide(L)'
;MKKNVYKVQLFYGFPVEQDNNGKYFCSNDQVKLSVWRTGKHSTGHFQQIGQLFLTENNFFVVILKVEDINFNKRHAYTPLARFLNKKIDDSELNRLRKLLV
;
A
#
# COMPACT_ATOMS: atom_id res chain seq x y z
N MET A 1 -8.49 -16.10 26.30
CA MET A 1 -8.77 -15.01 25.33
C MET A 1 -7.51 -14.70 24.53
N LYS A 2 -7.49 -14.91 23.20
CA LYS A 2 -6.36 -14.51 22.34
C LYS A 2 -6.32 -12.99 22.18
N LYS A 3 -5.85 -12.29 23.23
CA LYS A 3 -5.58 -10.84 23.23
C LYS A 3 -4.42 -10.54 22.28
N ASN A 4 -4.67 -10.39 20.97
CA ASN A 4 -3.80 -9.76 19.95
C ASN A 4 -4.09 -10.19 18.49
N VAL A 5 -5.17 -10.94 18.23
CA VAL A 5 -5.52 -11.29 16.84
C VAL A 5 -6.24 -10.12 16.18
N TYR A 6 -5.82 -9.76 14.97
CA TYR A 6 -6.43 -8.73 14.13
C TYR A 6 -6.52 -9.22 12.69
N LYS A 7 -7.42 -8.60 11.90
CA LYS A 7 -7.54 -8.88 10.47
C LYS A 7 -6.23 -8.51 9.76
N VAL A 8 -5.64 -9.46 9.06
CA VAL A 8 -4.42 -9.23 8.28
C VAL A 8 -4.79 -9.14 6.81
N GLN A 9 -4.52 -7.99 6.21
CA GLN A 9 -4.68 -7.77 4.78
C GLN A 9 -3.32 -7.50 4.17
N LEU A 10 -3.09 -8.01 2.96
CA LEU A 10 -1.95 -7.68 2.11
C LEU A 10 -2.32 -6.57 1.14
N PHE A 11 -1.40 -5.65 0.93
CA PHE A 11 -1.50 -4.52 0.00
C PHE A 11 -0.34 -4.62 -0.96
N TYR A 12 -0.68 -4.85 -2.22
CA TYR A 12 0.28 -4.89 -3.31
C TYR A 12 0.32 -3.51 -3.96
N GLY A 13 1.51 -2.99 -4.17
CA GLY A 13 1.67 -1.62 -4.63
C GLY A 13 3.05 -1.28 -5.16
N PHE A 14 3.13 -0.11 -5.77
CA PHE A 14 4.38 0.50 -6.20
C PHE A 14 4.74 1.68 -5.30
N PRO A 15 6.03 1.84 -4.96
CA PRO A 15 6.53 3.10 -4.42
C PRO A 15 6.24 4.24 -5.40
N VAL A 16 5.87 5.39 -4.84
CA VAL A 16 5.61 6.62 -5.59
C VAL A 16 6.28 7.79 -4.89
N GLU A 17 6.55 8.83 -5.67
CA GLU A 17 7.07 10.10 -5.20
C GLU A 17 5.97 11.15 -5.25
N GLN A 18 6.17 12.27 -4.55
CA GLN A 18 5.28 13.41 -4.58
C GLN A 18 5.98 14.57 -5.27
N ASP A 19 5.36 15.17 -6.28
CA ASP A 19 5.90 16.34 -6.96
C ASP A 19 5.67 17.63 -6.15
N ASN A 20 6.22 18.75 -6.64
CA ASN A 20 6.07 20.07 -6.00
C ASN A 20 4.61 20.58 -5.96
N ASN A 21 3.72 20.00 -6.77
CA ASN A 21 2.29 20.32 -6.78
C ASN A 21 1.48 19.39 -5.86
N GLY A 22 2.16 18.49 -5.16
CA GLY A 22 1.54 17.53 -4.26
C GLY A 22 0.94 16.30 -4.94
N LYS A 23 1.14 16.13 -6.26
CA LYS A 23 0.68 14.96 -7.03
C LYS A 23 1.63 13.80 -6.86
N TYR A 24 1.07 12.59 -6.84
CA TYR A 24 1.85 11.37 -6.69
C TYR A 24 2.10 10.71 -8.04
N PHE A 25 3.33 10.27 -8.28
CA PHE A 25 3.74 9.63 -9.53
C PHE A 25 4.78 8.55 -9.28
N CYS A 26 4.82 7.52 -10.14
CA CYS A 26 5.91 6.55 -10.11
C CYS A 26 7.00 6.98 -11.10
N SER A 27 8.21 7.22 -10.60
CA SER A 27 9.35 7.72 -11.38
C SER A 27 9.97 6.69 -12.33
N ASN A 28 9.67 5.39 -12.15
CA ASN A 28 10.25 4.30 -12.93
C ASN A 28 9.21 3.24 -13.31
N ASP A 29 9.11 2.94 -14.61
CA ASP A 29 8.17 1.97 -15.16
C ASP A 29 8.63 0.51 -14.98
N GLN A 30 9.91 0.29 -14.64
CA GLN A 30 10.45 -1.04 -14.29
C GLN A 30 10.29 -1.37 -12.79
N VAL A 31 9.40 -0.67 -12.10
CA VAL A 31 9.12 -0.89 -10.68
C VAL A 31 8.55 -2.29 -10.43
N LYS A 32 9.04 -2.95 -9.38
CA LYS A 32 8.54 -4.27 -8.98
C LYS A 32 7.37 -4.15 -8.02
N LEU A 33 6.36 -4.98 -8.23
CA LEU A 33 5.20 -5.03 -7.36
C LEU A 33 5.63 -5.54 -5.99
N SER A 34 5.49 -4.69 -4.99
CA SER A 34 5.90 -4.98 -3.63
C SER A 34 4.67 -5.19 -2.76
N VAL A 35 4.83 -5.89 -1.64
CA VAL A 35 3.71 -6.31 -0.77
C VAL A 35 3.98 -5.90 0.67
N TRP A 36 2.95 -5.33 1.28
CA TRP A 36 2.93 -4.98 2.71
C TRP A 36 1.68 -5.56 3.35
N ARG A 37 1.65 -5.58 4.67
CA ARG A 37 0.48 -6.02 5.43
C ARG A 37 -0.01 -4.97 6.42
N THR A 38 -1.25 -5.13 6.88
CA THR A 38 -1.65 -4.50 8.15
C THR A 38 -0.85 -5.08 9.32
N GLY A 39 -0.53 -4.22 10.27
CA GLY A 39 0.07 -4.54 11.56
C GLY A 39 -0.79 -4.05 12.72
N LYS A 40 -0.45 -4.51 13.93
CA LYS A 40 -1.13 -4.12 15.17
C LYS A 40 -1.13 -2.60 15.38
N HIS A 41 -0.06 -1.95 14.94
CA HIS A 41 0.17 -0.51 15.10
C HIS A 41 -0.05 0.25 13.79
N SER A 42 -0.51 -0.41 12.73
CA SER A 42 -0.90 0.29 11.51
C SER A 42 -2.11 1.16 11.80
N THR A 43 -2.02 2.44 11.45
CA THR A 43 -3.10 3.41 11.69
C THR A 43 -3.84 3.78 10.41
N GLY A 44 -5.07 4.28 10.55
CA GLY A 44 -5.97 4.52 9.41
C GLY A 44 -6.61 3.24 8.89
N HIS A 45 -7.34 3.35 7.78
CA HIS A 45 -8.00 2.22 7.13
C HIS A 45 -7.92 2.31 5.61
N PHE A 46 -7.93 1.14 4.97
CA PHE A 46 -8.07 1.04 3.54
C PHE A 46 -9.50 1.43 3.11
N GLN A 47 -9.61 2.19 2.03
CA GLN A 47 -10.86 2.71 1.47
C GLN A 47 -11.05 2.26 0.02
N GLN A 48 -10.01 2.36 -0.83
CA GLN A 48 -10.12 2.07 -2.26
C GLN A 48 -8.77 1.86 -2.94
N ILE A 49 -8.78 1.18 -4.09
CA ILE A 49 -7.61 1.09 -4.98
C ILE A 49 -7.20 2.48 -5.46
N GLY A 50 -5.88 2.72 -5.51
CA GLY A 50 -5.29 4.04 -5.75
C GLY A 50 -5.04 4.86 -4.49
N GLN A 51 -5.56 4.44 -3.33
CA GLN A 51 -5.20 5.05 -2.04
C GLN A 51 -3.71 4.82 -1.73
N LEU A 52 -3.12 5.77 -1.02
CA LEU A 52 -1.73 5.71 -0.59
C LEU A 52 -1.60 5.23 0.86
N PHE A 53 -0.47 4.59 1.18
CA PHE A 53 -0.02 4.39 2.55
C PHE A 53 1.44 4.79 2.71
N LEU A 54 1.87 4.99 3.95
CA LEU A 54 3.27 5.14 4.32
C LEU A 54 3.84 3.82 4.81
N THR A 55 5.04 3.49 4.32
CA THR A 55 5.88 2.44 4.88
C THR A 55 6.52 2.91 6.19
N GLU A 56 7.09 1.98 6.97
CA GLU A 56 7.85 2.33 8.18
C GLU A 56 9.06 3.23 7.90
N ASN A 57 9.58 3.19 6.67
CA ASN A 57 10.70 4.01 6.21
C ASN A 57 10.25 5.30 5.48
N ASN A 58 9.02 5.76 5.72
CA ASN A 58 8.45 7.00 5.17
C ASN A 58 8.31 7.07 3.63
N PHE A 59 8.40 5.95 2.91
CA PHE A 59 8.03 5.91 1.48
C PHE A 59 6.52 5.87 1.30
N PHE A 60 6.02 6.58 0.30
CA PHE A 60 4.64 6.47 -0.17
C PHE A 60 4.50 5.27 -1.11
N VAL A 61 3.43 4.51 -0.93
CA VAL A 61 3.09 3.37 -1.79
C VAL A 61 1.64 3.48 -2.19
N VAL A 62 1.36 3.33 -3.49
CA VAL A 62 -0.01 3.26 -4.03
C VAL A 62 -0.54 1.84 -3.98
N ILE A 63 -1.75 1.67 -3.46
CA ILE A 63 -2.41 0.36 -3.36
C ILE A 63 -3.03 0.00 -4.71
N LEU A 64 -2.60 -1.12 -5.29
CA LEU A 64 -3.08 -1.62 -6.59
C LEU A 64 -3.91 -2.90 -6.46
N LYS A 65 -3.67 -3.70 -5.42
CA LYS A 65 -4.46 -4.90 -5.09
C LYS A 65 -4.46 -5.14 -3.58
N VAL A 66 -5.53 -5.74 -3.07
CA VAL A 66 -5.69 -6.15 -1.67
C VAL A 66 -6.11 -7.61 -1.58
N GLU A 67 -5.60 -8.32 -0.57
CA GLU A 67 -5.95 -9.71 -0.26
C GLU A 67 -6.05 -9.91 1.26
N ASP A 68 -6.98 -10.73 1.72
CA ASP A 68 -7.06 -11.13 3.13
C ASP A 68 -6.26 -12.40 3.37
N ILE A 69 -5.47 -12.44 4.46
CA ILE A 69 -4.70 -13.64 4.83
C ILE A 69 -4.94 -14.06 6.29
N ASN A 70 -4.67 -15.33 6.57
CA ASN A 70 -4.67 -15.83 7.94
C ASN A 70 -3.58 -15.16 8.78
N PHE A 71 -3.92 -14.81 10.02
CA PHE A 71 -3.03 -14.13 10.97
C PHE A 71 -1.70 -14.86 11.20
N ASN A 72 -1.68 -16.19 11.15
CA ASN A 72 -0.46 -16.98 11.32
C ASN A 72 0.56 -16.76 10.18
N LYS A 73 0.12 -16.39 8.97
CA LYS A 73 0.98 -16.15 7.80
C LYS A 73 1.59 -14.74 7.77
N ARG A 74 1.20 -13.85 8.69
CA ARG A 74 1.60 -12.42 8.67
C ARG A 74 3.11 -12.19 8.77
N HIS A 75 3.86 -13.10 9.37
CA HIS A 75 5.29 -12.93 9.62
C HIS A 75 6.14 -12.94 8.34
N ALA A 76 5.59 -13.43 7.22
CA ALA A 76 6.27 -13.39 5.93
C ALA A 76 6.28 -12.00 5.27
N TYR A 77 5.55 -11.02 5.83
CA TYR A 77 5.31 -9.73 5.19
C TYR A 77 5.63 -8.55 6.11
N THR A 78 6.17 -7.50 5.51
CA THR A 78 6.49 -6.23 6.18
C THR A 78 5.21 -5.46 6.49
N PRO A 79 5.03 -4.94 7.72
CA PRO A 79 3.89 -4.09 8.04
C PRO A 79 3.99 -2.71 7.37
N LEU A 80 2.84 -2.11 7.07
CA LEU A 80 2.76 -0.68 6.74
C LEU A 80 2.63 0.17 8.02
N ALA A 81 3.01 1.44 7.95
CA ALA A 81 2.92 2.37 9.07
C ALA A 81 1.52 2.98 9.20
N ARG A 82 1.01 3.63 8.14
CA ARG A 82 -0.33 4.22 8.15
C ARG A 82 -0.95 4.33 6.76
N PHE A 83 -2.27 4.15 6.69
CA PHE A 83 -3.04 4.55 5.52
C PHE A 83 -3.16 6.08 5.45
N LEU A 84 -3.14 6.62 4.23
CA LEU A 84 -3.37 8.05 4.00
C LEU A 84 -4.78 8.27 3.47
N ASN A 85 -5.38 9.40 3.83
CA ASN A 85 -6.61 9.88 3.19
C ASN A 85 -6.26 10.64 1.89
N LYS A 86 -5.44 10.01 1.05
CA LYS A 86 -4.97 10.54 -0.24
C LYS A 86 -5.02 9.43 -1.28
N LYS A 87 -5.36 9.82 -2.51
CA LYS A 87 -5.42 8.95 -3.69
C LYS A 87 -4.49 9.51 -4.76
N ILE A 88 -3.86 8.62 -5.52
CA ILE A 88 -3.16 8.99 -6.75
C ILE A 88 -4.16 9.45 -7.82
N ASP A 89 -3.72 10.29 -8.75
CA ASP A 89 -4.54 10.72 -9.89
C ASP A 89 -4.97 9.53 -10.75
N ASP A 90 -6.18 9.57 -11.30
CA ASP A 90 -6.76 8.45 -12.05
C ASP A 90 -5.96 8.13 -13.34
N SER A 91 -5.38 9.14 -13.99
CA SER A 91 -4.51 8.94 -15.16
C SER A 91 -3.29 8.10 -14.82
N GLU A 92 -2.63 8.41 -13.72
CA GLU A 92 -1.47 7.69 -13.22
C GLU A 92 -1.86 6.31 -12.70
N LEU A 93 -2.97 6.18 -11.96
CA LEU A 93 -3.49 4.88 -11.53
C LEU A 93 -3.73 3.94 -12.73
N ASN A 94 -4.33 4.45 -13.80
CA ASN A 94 -4.58 3.69 -15.01
C ASN A 94 -3.28 3.31 -15.73
N ARG A 95 -2.25 4.16 -15.71
CA ARG A 95 -0.92 3.84 -16.21
C ARG A 95 -0.28 2.71 -15.42
N LEU A 96 -0.26 2.80 -14.08
CA LEU A 96 0.34 1.80 -13.21
C LEU A 96 -0.36 0.44 -13.29
N ARG A 97 -1.69 0.41 -13.49
CA ARG A 97 -2.43 -0.83 -13.70
C ARG A 97 -1.98 -1.59 -14.96
N LYS A 98 -1.52 -0.89 -16.00
CA LYS A 98 -1.00 -1.53 -17.22
C LYS A 98 0.36 -2.20 -17.01
N LEU A 99 1.12 -1.77 -16.00
CA LEU A 99 2.41 -2.38 -15.63
C LEU A 99 2.25 -3.68 -14.82
N LEU A 100 1.01 -4.05 -14.44
CA LEU A 100 0.71 -5.31 -13.75
C LEU A 100 0.54 -6.51 -14.70
N VAL A 101 0.51 -6.25 -16.02
CA VAL A 101 0.29 -7.22 -17.09
C VAL A 101 1.64 -7.71 -17.62
#